data_AF-X0YP86-F1
#
_entry.id   AF-X0YP86-F1
#
_cell.length_a   1.000
_cell.length_b   1.000
_cell.length_c   1.000
_cell.angle_alpha   90.00
_cell.angle_beta   90.00
_cell.angle_gamma   90.00
#
_symmetry.space_group_name_H-M   'P 1'
#
loop_
_entity.id
_entity.type
_entity.pdbx_description
1 polymer ?
#
loop_
_entity_poly.entity_id
_entity_poly.type
_entity_poly.pdbx_seq_one_letter_code
_entity_poly.pdbx_strand_id
1 'polypeptide(L)'
;MDDPLNLIILIFEVIALLGFIILSAFFSGTETALFSLNKLQLKKMQKEEENNWRVKSIIRLLDDPQKTLISILIGNMFVNITASSLATYLAIKTFGNIGIGIASGIMIFTILVFGEIVPKSLAVTNAEVISKRVAKPIEIISTGLFPLIKFFKVIISALY
;
A
#
# COMPACT_ATOMS: atom_id res chain seq x y z
N MET A 1 31.83 12.94 13.91
CA MET A 1 30.49 12.81 13.27
C MET A 1 30.45 13.78 12.08
N ASP A 2 31.55 13.84 11.31
CA ASP A 2 31.93 15.03 10.50
C ASP A 2 32.30 14.64 9.05
N ASP A 3 31.87 13.46 8.61
CA ASP A 3 31.99 13.06 7.21
C ASP A 3 30.71 13.48 6.47
N PRO A 4 30.79 14.39 5.49
CA PRO A 4 29.63 14.81 4.69
C PRO A 4 28.89 13.62 4.04
N LEU A 5 29.56 12.49 3.83
CA LEU A 5 28.94 11.29 3.30
C LEU A 5 27.87 10.70 4.24
N ASN A 6 28.09 10.74 5.56
CA ASN A 6 27.15 10.21 6.54
C ASN A 6 25.84 11.02 6.59
N LEU A 7 25.95 12.34 6.41
CA LEU A 7 24.78 13.22 6.36
C LEU A 7 23.95 12.94 5.11
N ILE A 8 24.61 12.75 3.96
CA ILE A 8 23.95 12.42 2.70
C ILE A 8 23.18 11.09 2.83
N ILE A 9 23.83 10.06 3.38
CA ILE A 9 23.21 8.74 3.59
C ILE A 9 21.95 8.88 4.47
N LEU A 10 22.05 9.61 5.59
CA LEU A 10 20.93 9.84 6.50
C LEU A 10 19.74 10.53 5.80
N ILE A 11 20.01 11.53 4.95
CA ILE A 11 18.97 12.21 4.17
C ILE A 11 18.27 11.21 3.23
N PHE A 12 19.01 10.36 2.54
CA PHE A 12 18.42 9.33 1.68
C PHE A 12 17.56 8.33 2.47
N GLU A 13 18.01 7.90 3.65
CA GLU A 13 17.26 6.98 4.52
C GLU A 13 15.94 7.61 5.00
N VAL A 14 15.95 8.89 5.39
CA VAL A 14 14.74 9.62 5.79
C VAL A 14 13.79 9.81 4.62
N ILE A 15 14.30 10.17 3.44
CA ILE A 15 13.49 10.30 2.22
C ILE A 15 12.85 8.95 1.86
N ALA A 16 13.61 7.85 1.96
CA ALA A 16 13.09 6.52 1.71
C ALA A 16 11.97 6.15 2.70
N LEU A 17 12.13 6.49 3.99
CA LEU A 17 11.12 6.27 5.02
C LEU A 17 9.82 7.03 4.72
N LEU A 18 9.92 8.31 4.34
CA LEU A 18 8.76 9.10 3.91
C LEU A 18 8.09 8.49 2.66
N GLY A 19 8.90 8.04 1.69
CA GLY A 19 8.42 7.32 0.52
C GLY A 19 7.63 6.06 0.88
N PHE A 20 8.10 5.27 1.84
CA PHE A 20 7.38 4.10 2.32
C PHE A 20 6.06 4.45 3.01
N ILE A 21 6.00 5.51 3.82
CA ILE A 21 4.73 5.95 4.41
C ILE A 21 3.71 6.34 3.33
N ILE A 22 4.16 7.04 2.29
CA ILE A 22 3.31 7.41 1.14
C ILE A 22 2.84 6.15 0.39
N LEU A 23 3.72 5.16 0.20
CA LEU A 23 3.35 3.90 -0.44
C LEU A 23 2.35 3.10 0.41
N SER A 24 2.51 3.08 1.74
CA SER A 24 1.57 2.48 2.69
C SER A 24 0.19 3.12 2.54
N ALA A 25 0.15 4.46 2.55
CA ALA A 25 -1.06 5.24 2.31
C ALA A 25 -1.71 4.93 0.96
N PHE A 26 -0.90 4.78 -0.08
CA PHE A 26 -1.37 4.41 -1.41
C PHE A 26 -2.03 3.03 -1.42
N PHE A 27 -1.40 1.99 -0.87
CA PHE A 27 -1.98 0.63 -0.86
C PHE A 27 -3.26 0.58 -0.02
N SER A 28 -3.19 1.08 1.21
CA SER A 28 -4.30 1.09 2.16
C SER A 28 -5.50 1.91 1.65
N GLY A 29 -5.25 3.10 1.10
CA GLY A 29 -6.27 3.93 0.47
C GLY A 29 -6.86 3.27 -0.79
N THR A 30 -6.05 2.57 -1.59
CA THR A 30 -6.53 1.86 -2.78
C THR A 30 -7.47 0.71 -2.44
N GLU A 31 -7.11 -0.10 -1.44
CA GLU A 31 -8.00 -1.16 -0.92
C GLU A 31 -9.39 -0.58 -0.63
N THR A 32 -9.42 0.46 0.19
CA THR A 32 -10.67 1.03 0.66
C THR A 32 -11.44 1.72 -0.46
N ALA A 33 -10.76 2.40 -1.38
CA ALA A 33 -11.40 3.04 -2.52
C ALA A 33 -12.06 2.03 -3.44
N LEU A 34 -11.37 0.95 -3.81
CA LEU A 34 -11.90 -0.07 -4.72
C LEU A 34 -13.09 -0.82 -4.11
N PHE A 35 -12.96 -1.23 -2.84
CA PHE A 35 -13.97 -2.06 -2.17
C PHE A 35 -15.13 -1.25 -1.56
N SER A 36 -15.04 0.09 -1.53
CA SER A 36 -16.16 0.97 -1.13
C SER A 36 -17.01 1.46 -2.30
N LEU A 37 -16.67 1.10 -3.55
CA LEU A 37 -17.51 1.44 -4.71
C LEU A 37 -18.89 0.80 -4.60
N ASN A 38 -19.93 1.61 -4.68
CA ASN A 38 -21.30 1.13 -4.58
C ASN A 38 -21.83 0.59 -5.92
N LYS A 39 -22.95 -0.15 -5.87
CA LYS A 39 -23.58 -0.77 -7.06
C LYS A 39 -23.93 0.23 -8.15
N LEU A 40 -24.34 1.45 -7.81
CA LEU A 40 -24.71 2.48 -8.78
C LEU A 40 -23.48 3.01 -9.51
N GLN A 41 -22.39 3.26 -8.79
CA GLN A 41 -21.11 3.69 -9.36
C GLN A 41 -20.55 2.64 -10.33
N LEU A 42 -20.56 1.37 -9.93
CA LEU A 42 -20.10 0.27 -10.79
C LEU A 42 -20.95 0.13 -12.06
N LYS A 43 -22.28 0.20 -11.94
CA LYS A 43 -23.19 0.18 -13.11
C LYS A 43 -22.94 1.34 -14.05
N LYS A 44 -22.64 2.53 -13.52
CA LYS A 44 -22.28 3.71 -14.34
C LYS A 44 -20.94 3.48 -15.04
N MET A 45 -19.94 3.00 -14.31
CA MET A 45 -18.61 2.68 -14.84
C MET A 45 -18.68 1.65 -15.97
N GLN A 46 -19.47 0.58 -15.84
CA GLN A 46 -19.64 -0.43 -16.89
C GLN A 46 -20.11 0.17 -18.22
N LYS A 47 -20.94 1.23 -18.21
CA LYS A 47 -21.37 1.93 -19.43
C LYS A 47 -20.26 2.77 -20.07
N GLU A 48 -19.26 3.17 -19.29
CA GLU A 48 -18.13 4.00 -19.72
C GLU A 48 -16.88 3.17 -20.07
N GLU A 49 -16.92 1.85 -19.86
CA GLU A 49 -15.74 0.97 -19.88
C GLU A 49 -15.00 0.98 -21.23
N GLU A 50 -15.72 0.94 -22.34
CA GLU A 50 -15.13 0.87 -23.69
C GLU A 50 -14.26 2.10 -24.00
N ASN A 51 -14.61 3.26 -23.44
CA ASN A 51 -13.96 4.54 -23.74
C ASN A 51 -13.03 5.04 -22.62
N ASN A 52 -12.91 4.30 -21.51
CA ASN A 52 -12.15 4.75 -20.34
C ASN A 52 -11.24 3.66 -19.78
N TRP A 53 -9.95 3.72 -20.12
CA TRP A 53 -8.93 2.73 -19.69
C TRP A 53 -8.81 2.60 -18.16
N ARG A 54 -9.09 3.67 -17.40
CA ARG A 54 -9.06 3.63 -15.93
C ARG A 54 -10.21 2.78 -15.41
N VAL A 55 -11.39 2.95 -15.98
CA VAL A 55 -12.58 2.16 -15.63
C VAL A 55 -12.39 0.70 -16.01
N LYS A 56 -11.84 0.42 -17.19
CA LYS A 56 -11.47 -0.94 -17.60
C LYS A 56 -10.50 -1.60 -16.62
N SER A 57 -9.54 -0.84 -16.09
CA SER A 57 -8.60 -1.34 -15.08
C SER A 57 -9.31 -1.66 -13.75
N ILE A 58 -10.26 -0.80 -13.32
CA ILE A 58 -11.08 -1.06 -12.12
C ILE A 58 -11.88 -2.36 -12.29
N ILE A 59 -12.54 -2.54 -13.43
CA ILE A 59 -13.39 -3.71 -13.69
C ILE A 59 -12.55 -4.99 -13.64
N ARG A 60 -11.40 -5.04 -14.33
CA ARG A 60 -10.47 -6.20 -14.26
C ARG A 60 -9.97 -6.50 -12.85
N LEU A 61 -9.72 -5.47 -12.05
CA LEU A 61 -9.32 -5.64 -10.65
C LEU A 61 -10.46 -6.24 -9.81
N LEU A 62 -11.70 -5.84 -10.09
CA LEU A 62 -12.89 -6.32 -9.38
C LEU A 62 -13.41 -7.67 -9.92
N ASP A 63 -12.99 -8.11 -11.10
CA ASP A 63 -13.32 -9.43 -11.66
C ASP A 63 -12.67 -10.59 -10.87
N ASP A 64 -11.46 -10.39 -10.33
CA ASP A 64 -10.81 -11.30 -9.36
C ASP A 64 -10.50 -10.51 -8.08
N PRO A 65 -11.51 -10.22 -7.24
CA PRO A 65 -11.36 -9.36 -6.09
C PRO A 65 -10.43 -9.98 -5.04
N GLN A 66 -10.37 -11.33 -4.96
CA GLN A 66 -9.44 -12.03 -4.09
C GLN A 66 -7.99 -11.79 -4.52
N LYS A 67 -7.66 -11.94 -5.81
CA LYS A 67 -6.31 -11.65 -6.32
C LYS A 67 -5.92 -10.20 -6.04
N THR A 68 -6.83 -9.27 -6.30
CA THR A 68 -6.60 -7.84 -6.04
C THR A 68 -6.36 -7.55 -4.57
N LEU A 69 -7.20 -8.08 -3.68
CA LEU A 69 -7.05 -7.91 -2.23
C LEU A 69 -5.70 -8.46 -1.76
N ILE A 70 -5.35 -9.70 -2.13
CA ILE A 70 -4.07 -10.31 -1.75
C ILE A 70 -2.89 -9.47 -2.27
N SER A 71 -2.96 -8.95 -3.49
CA SER A 71 -1.91 -8.10 -4.06
C SER A 71 -1.68 -6.83 -3.24
N ILE A 72 -2.77 -6.15 -2.87
CA ILE A 72 -2.72 -4.92 -2.09
C ILE A 72 -2.20 -5.21 -0.68
N LEU A 73 -2.66 -6.29 -0.05
CA LEU A 73 -2.19 -6.71 1.27
C LEU A 73 -0.70 -7.02 1.29
N ILE A 74 -0.20 -7.78 0.30
CA ILE A 74 1.24 -8.07 0.17
C ILE A 74 2.03 -6.77 0.02
N GLY A 75 1.59 -5.86 -0.86
CA GLY A 75 2.24 -4.57 -1.05
C GLY A 75 2.29 -3.73 0.22
N ASN A 76 1.15 -3.60 0.91
CA ASN A 76 1.06 -2.84 2.15
C ASN A 76 1.96 -3.42 3.25
N MET A 77 1.90 -4.74 3.45
CA MET A 77 2.72 -5.43 4.45
C MET A 77 4.20 -5.28 4.16
N PHE A 78 4.62 -5.48 2.90
CA PHE A 78 6.01 -5.33 2.49
C PHE A 78 6.54 -3.93 2.79
N VAL A 79 5.78 -2.90 2.42
CA VAL A 79 6.14 -1.50 2.65
C VAL A 79 6.21 -1.20 4.15
N ASN A 80 5.22 -1.61 4.95
CA ASN A 80 5.16 -1.32 6.38
C ASN A 80 6.29 -2.00 7.16
N ILE A 81 6.59 -3.25 6.84
CA ILE A 81 7.70 -4.00 7.47
C ILE A 81 9.04 -3.38 7.10
N THR A 82 9.23 -3.02 5.82
CA THR A 82 10.47 -2.40 5.35
C THR A 82 10.69 -1.03 6.00
N ALA A 83 9.64 -0.20 6.07
CA ALA A 83 9.70 1.10 6.74
C ALA A 83 10.06 0.97 8.23
N SER A 84 9.40 0.03 8.92
CA SER A 84 9.65 -0.21 10.35
C SER A 84 11.07 -0.72 10.58
N SER A 85 11.54 -1.64 9.74
CA SER A 85 12.92 -2.16 9.82
C SER A 85 13.97 -1.07 9.60
N LEU A 86 13.76 -0.21 8.59
CA LEU A 86 14.65 0.94 8.34
C LEU A 86 14.64 1.92 9.51
N ALA A 87 13.47 2.24 10.06
CA ALA A 87 13.35 3.12 11.23
C ALA A 87 14.06 2.54 12.46
N THR A 88 13.90 1.23 12.72
CA THR A 88 14.61 0.55 13.81
C THR A 88 16.12 0.60 13.60
N TYR A 89 16.60 0.35 12.38
CA TYR A 89 18.02 0.47 12.05
C TYR A 89 18.57 1.86 12.35
N LEU A 90 17.88 2.91 11.88
CA LEU A 90 18.24 4.31 12.13
C LEU A 90 18.26 4.64 13.63
N ALA A 91 17.29 4.13 14.38
CA ALA A 91 17.18 4.38 15.81
C ALA A 91 18.27 3.68 16.61
N ILE A 92 18.66 2.45 16.24
CA ILE A 92 19.81 1.77 16.86
C ILE A 92 21.09 2.55 16.60
N LYS A 93 21.29 3.02 15.36
CA LYS A 93 22.48 3.80 14.97
C LYS A 93 22.59 5.13 15.75
N THR A 94 21.46 5.74 16.10
CA THR A 94 21.40 7.07 16.73
C THR A 94 21.31 7.02 18.26
N PHE A 95 20.51 6.09 18.81
CA PHE A 95 20.13 6.05 20.22
C PHE A 95 20.50 4.72 20.92
N GLY A 96 21.16 3.79 20.21
CA GLY A 96 21.47 2.46 20.73
C GLY A 96 20.20 1.62 20.98
N ASN A 97 20.31 0.63 21.87
CA ASN A 97 19.23 -0.34 22.10
C ASN A 97 17.93 0.27 22.65
N ILE A 98 18.01 1.39 23.37
CA ILE A 98 16.81 2.10 23.87
C ILE A 98 15.99 2.67 22.70
N GLY A 99 16.64 2.99 21.59
CA GLY A 99 16.01 3.50 20.37
C GLY A 99 15.03 2.51 19.72
N ILE A 100 15.15 1.20 19.97
CA ILE A 100 14.31 0.17 19.35
C ILE A 100 12.84 0.35 19.74
N GLY A 101 12.57 0.48 21.04
CA GLY A 101 11.20 0.64 21.56
C GLY A 101 10.57 1.95 21.12
N ILE A 102 11.35 3.04 21.16
CA ILE A 102 10.90 4.37 20.74
C ILE A 102 10.55 4.38 19.25
N ALA A 103 11.43 3.86 18.39
CA ALA A 103 11.18 3.78 16.96
C ALA A 103 9.99 2.90 16.61
N SER A 104 9.84 1.77 17.30
CA SER A 104 8.68 0.88 17.11
C SER A 104 7.37 1.60 17.42
N GLY A 105 7.30 2.30 18.57
CA GLY A 105 6.12 3.07 18.97
C GLY A 105 5.80 4.20 17.99
N ILE A 106 6.81 4.97 17.58
CA ILE A 106 6.65 6.06 16.59
C ILE A 106 6.18 5.49 15.25
N MET A 107 6.77 4.40 14.77
CA MET A 107 6.40 3.83 13.48
C MET A 107 5.01 3.23 13.48
N ILE A 108 4.60 2.55 14.56
CA ILE A 108 3.22 2.06 14.71
C ILE A 108 2.25 3.22 14.60
N PHE A 109 2.46 4.28 15.37
CA PHE A 109 1.58 5.46 15.33
C PHE A 109 1.58 6.10 13.94
N THR A 110 2.75 6.32 13.35
CA THR A 110 2.88 6.98 12.04
C THR A 110 2.23 6.18 10.92
N ILE A 111 2.51 4.87 10.82
CA ILE A 111 1.90 4.00 9.81
C ILE A 111 0.39 3.91 10.06
N LEU A 112 -0.04 3.69 11.31
CA LEU A 112 -1.46 3.56 11.61
C LEU A 112 -2.24 4.83 11.26
N VAL A 113 -1.72 6.02 11.61
CA VAL A 113 -2.43 7.27 11.33
C VAL A 113 -2.31 7.65 9.86
N PHE A 114 -1.09 7.75 9.34
CA PHE A 114 -0.82 8.34 8.02
C PHE A 114 -0.80 7.32 6.88
N GLY A 115 -0.43 6.07 7.15
CA GLY A 115 -0.47 4.97 6.19
C GLY A 115 -1.82 4.26 6.15
N GLU A 116 -2.56 4.22 7.26
CA GLU A 116 -3.81 3.45 7.33
C GLU A 116 -5.07 4.29 7.52
N ILE A 117 -5.28 4.89 8.70
CA ILE A 117 -6.55 5.51 9.09
C ILE A 117 -6.90 6.69 8.18
N VAL A 118 -5.99 7.65 8.00
CA VAL A 118 -6.25 8.86 7.21
C VAL A 118 -6.50 8.51 5.73
N PRO A 119 -5.64 7.72 5.05
CA PRO A 119 -5.88 7.32 3.66
C PRO A 119 -7.18 6.56 3.47
N LYS A 120 -7.52 5.63 4.37
CA LYS A 120 -8.80 4.90 4.30
C LYS A 120 -10.00 5.82 4.47
N SER A 121 -9.95 6.74 5.44
CA SER A 121 -11.02 7.72 5.67
C SER A 121 -11.28 8.59 4.42
N LEU A 122 -10.22 9.09 3.78
CA LEU A 122 -10.33 9.85 2.54
C LEU A 122 -10.81 8.99 1.36
N ALA A 123 -10.40 7.72 1.32
CA ALA A 123 -10.77 6.77 0.29
C ALA A 123 -12.26 6.43 0.29
N VAL A 124 -12.89 6.27 1.46
CA VAL A 124 -14.33 5.98 1.55
C VAL A 124 -15.16 7.09 0.90
N THR A 125 -14.84 8.35 1.19
CA THR A 125 -15.62 9.50 0.70
C THR A 125 -15.35 9.84 -0.76
N ASN A 126 -14.19 9.45 -1.30
CA ASN A 126 -13.74 9.76 -2.66
C ASN A 126 -13.48 8.50 -3.51
N ALA A 127 -14.18 7.41 -3.21
CA ALA A 127 -13.93 6.07 -3.74
C ALA A 127 -13.80 6.03 -5.27
N GLU A 128 -14.72 6.67 -6.00
CA GLU A 128 -14.71 6.71 -7.47
C GLU A 128 -13.47 7.40 -8.04
N VAL A 129 -13.14 8.59 -7.53
CA VAL A 129 -12.00 9.38 -8.02
C VAL A 129 -10.69 8.68 -7.71
N ILE A 130 -10.54 8.19 -6.48
CA ILE A 130 -9.32 7.50 -6.05
C ILE A 130 -9.16 6.20 -6.83
N SER A 131 -10.20 5.36 -6.94
CA SER A 131 -10.17 4.13 -7.72
C SER A 131 -9.71 4.37 -9.16
N LYS A 132 -10.25 5.40 -9.83
CA LYS A 132 -9.84 5.75 -11.20
C LYS A 132 -8.36 6.14 -11.29
N ARG A 133 -7.79 6.78 -10.26
CA ARG A 133 -6.37 7.18 -10.22
C ARG A 133 -5.43 6.00 -9.96
N VAL A 134 -5.82 5.09 -9.06
CA VAL A 134 -4.94 4.03 -8.53
C VAL A 134 -5.07 2.70 -9.27
N ALA A 135 -6.14 2.51 -10.06
CA ALA A 135 -6.45 1.21 -10.66
C ALA A 135 -5.33 0.65 -11.53
N LYS A 136 -4.70 1.45 -12.39
CA LYS A 136 -3.68 0.92 -13.30
C LYS A 136 -2.37 0.56 -12.61
N PRO A 137 -1.81 1.38 -11.71
CA PRO A 137 -0.69 0.96 -10.89
C PRO A 137 -0.95 -0.37 -10.15
N ILE A 138 -2.12 -0.53 -9.52
CA ILE A 138 -2.47 -1.78 -8.84
C ILE A 138 -2.68 -2.95 -9.79
N GLU A 139 -3.27 -2.74 -10.97
CA GLU A 139 -3.40 -3.80 -12.00
C GLU A 139 -2.02 -4.34 -12.42
N ILE A 140 -1.03 -3.46 -12.60
CA ILE A 140 0.34 -3.85 -12.94
C ILE A 140 0.97 -4.64 -11.78
N ILE A 141 0.86 -4.14 -10.54
CA ILE A 141 1.39 -4.83 -9.35
C ILE A 141 0.72 -6.20 -9.18
N SER A 142 -0.60 -6.27 -9.29
CA SER A 142 -1.40 -7.50 -9.17
C SER A 142 -1.05 -8.53 -10.25
N THR A 143 -0.69 -8.06 -11.45
CA THR A 143 -0.21 -8.94 -12.53
C THR A 143 1.21 -9.43 -12.27
N GLY A 144 2.11 -8.56 -11.80
CA GLY A 144 3.48 -8.95 -11.44
C GLY A 144 3.55 -9.93 -10.26
N LEU A 145 2.65 -9.77 -9.28
CA LEU A 145 2.54 -10.66 -8.11
C LEU A 145 1.74 -11.95 -8.39
N PHE A 146 1.21 -12.13 -9.60
CA PHE A 146 0.41 -13.30 -9.95
C PHE A 146 1.01 -14.68 -9.59
N PRO A 147 2.31 -14.97 -9.82
CA PRO A 147 2.87 -16.27 -9.43
C PRO A 147 2.81 -16.51 -7.92
N LEU A 148 3.11 -15.47 -7.13
CA LEU A 148 3.04 -15.53 -5.67
C LEU A 148 1.59 -15.69 -5.17
N ILE A 149 0.64 -15.00 -5.82
CA ILE A 149 -0.78 -15.13 -5.48
C ILE A 149 -1.28 -16.54 -5.79
N LYS A 150 -0.85 -17.15 -6.91
CA LYS A 150 -1.21 -18.54 -7.23
C LYS A 150 -0.72 -19.50 -6.15
N PHE A 151 0.49 -19.29 -5.65
CA PHE A 151 1.02 -20.06 -4.52
C PHE A 151 0.14 -19.91 -3.26
N PHE A 152 -0.25 -18.69 -2.89
CA PHE A 152 -1.17 -18.47 -1.77
C PHE A 152 -2.55 -19.11 -1.99
N LYS A 153 -3.10 -19.02 -3.21
CA LYS A 153 -4.38 -19.69 -3.55
C LYS A 153 -4.30 -21.21 -3.37
N VAL A 154 -3.17 -21.84 -3.71
CA VAL A 154 -2.95 -23.28 -3.49
C VAL A 154 -2.94 -23.61 -2.00
N ILE A 155 -2.23 -22.83 -1.18
CA ILE A 155 -2.21 -23.01 0.29
C ILE A 155 -3.63 -22.91 0.85
N ILE A 156 -4.38 -21.87 0.47
CA ILE A 156 -5.75 -21.67 0.92
C ILE A 156 -6.62 -22.86 0.52
N SER A 157 -6.52 -23.34 -0.72
CA SER A 157 -7.31 -24.49 -1.20
C SER A 157 -6.95 -25.81 -0.53
N ALA A 158 -5.76 -25.94 0.07
CA ALA A 158 -5.36 -27.13 0.81
C ALA A 158 -5.88 -27.16 2.26
N LEU A 159 -6.37 -26.01 2.76
CA LEU A 159 -6.90 -25.86 4.12
C LEU A 159 -8.41 -26.11 4.21
N TYR A 160 -9.10 -26.26 3.08
CA TYR A 160 -10.52 -26.56 2.94
C TYR A 160 -10.71 -27.83 2.11
#